data_AF-A0A542W3D1-F1
#
_entry.id   AF-A0A542W3D1-F1
#
_cell.length_a   1.000
_cell.length_b   1.000
_cell.length_c   1.000
_cell.angle_alpha   90.00
_cell.angle_beta   90.00
_cell.angle_gamma   90.00
#
_symmetry.space_group_name_H-M   'P 1'
#
loop_
_entity.id
_entity.type
_entity.pdbx_description
1 polymer ?
#
loop_
_entity_poly.entity_id
_entity_poly.type
_entity_poly.pdbx_seq_one_letter_code
_entity_poly.pdbx_strand_id
1 'polypeptide(L)' 'MYLLGKIEKYLSATGMTPTRFGRDALNDPRFVLDLRRGREPRRRTLGRVLAYLEEHGAFIRRERKKTPFILSHRHNVSI' A
#
# COMPACT_ATOMS: atom_id res chain seq x y z
N MET A 1 1.94 -13.10 -7.93
CA MET A 1 3.17 -12.82 -7.15
C MET A 1 2.82 -12.42 -5.71
N TYR A 2 3.46 -13.02 -4.70
CA TYR A 2 3.15 -12.83 -3.27
C TYR A 2 3.30 -11.37 -2.77
N LEU A 3 4.21 -10.58 -3.35
CA LEU A 3 4.46 -9.19 -2.95
C LEU A 3 3.29 -8.26 -3.29
N LEU A 4 2.80 -8.31 -4.53
CA LEU A 4 1.71 -7.44 -4.99
C LEU A 4 0.47 -7.60 -4.10
N GLY A 5 0.11 -8.84 -3.76
CA GLY A 5 -1.02 -9.12 -2.86
C GLY A 5 -0.86 -8.51 -1.46
N LYS A 6 0.35 -8.46 -0.90
CA LYS A 6 0.60 -7.78 0.38
C LYS A 6 0.42 -6.27 0.28
N ILE A 7 0.93 -5.68 -0.80
CA ILE A 7 0.79 -4.25 -1.06
C ILE A 7 -0.69 -3.90 -1.22
N GLU A 8 -1.44 -4.62 -2.06
CA GLU A 8 -2.88 -4.35 -2.26
C GLU A 8 -3.70 -4.44 -0.97
N LYS A 9 -3.41 -5.43 -0.11
CA LYS A 9 -4.04 -5.53 1.22
C LYS A 9 -3.73 -4.31 2.09
N TYR A 10 -2.49 -3.84 2.08
CA TYR A 10 -2.09 -2.64 2.82
C TYR A 10 -2.77 -1.37 2.28
N LEU A 11 -2.81 -1.20 0.94
CA LEU A 11 -3.48 -0.07 0.30
C LEU A 11 -4.98 -0.06 0.63
N SER A 12 -5.65 -1.22 0.56
CA SER A 12 -7.06 -1.35 0.94
C SER A 12 -7.30 -1.05 2.42
N ALA A 13 -6.42 -1.52 3.32
CA ALA A 13 -6.56 -1.30 4.75
C ALA A 13 -6.34 0.17 5.18
N THR A 14 -5.52 0.91 4.43
CA THR A 14 -5.11 2.30 4.73
C THR A 14 -5.86 3.35 3.91
N GLY A 15 -6.47 2.97 2.79
CA GLY A 15 -6.94 3.92 1.77
C GLY A 15 -5.81 4.62 1.00
N MET A 16 -4.55 4.20 1.18
CA MET A 16 -3.39 4.81 0.52
C MET A 16 -3.41 4.55 -0.99
N THR A 17 -3.06 5.56 -1.80
CA THR A 17 -2.94 5.39 -3.24
C THR A 17 -1.67 4.60 -3.62
N PRO A 18 -1.68 3.81 -4.71
CA PRO A 18 -0.50 3.08 -5.18
C PRO A 18 0.72 3.99 -5.43
N THR A 19 0.48 5.18 -5.99
CA THR A 19 1.50 6.19 -6.29
C THR A 19 2.17 6.72 -5.02
N ARG A 20 1.37 7.02 -4.00
CA ARG A 20 1.88 7.48 -2.71
C ARG A 20 2.72 6.39 -2.04
N PHE A 21 2.23 5.15 -2.01
CA PHE A 21 2.99 4.03 -1.48
C PHE A 21 4.37 3.89 -2.15
N GLY A 22 4.41 3.93 -3.48
CA GLY A 22 5.66 3.80 -4.22
C GLY A 22 6.65 4.93 -3.91
N ARG A 23 6.15 6.17 -3.77
CA ARG A 23 6.96 7.32 -3.35
C ARG A 23 7.48 7.14 -1.91
N ASP A 24 6.63 6.79 -0.97
CA ASP A 24 6.98 6.70 0.45
C ASP A 24 7.95 5.53 0.73
N ALA A 25 7.71 4.35 0.14
CA ALA A 25 8.54 3.17 0.38
C ALA A 25 9.87 3.17 -0.39
N LEU A 26 9.86 3.68 -1.63
CA LEU A 26 10.96 3.46 -2.58
C LEU A 26 11.46 4.72 -3.28
N ASN A 27 10.79 5.87 -3.11
CA ASN A 27 10.94 7.04 -3.97
C ASN A 27 10.65 6.73 -5.46
N ASP A 28 9.76 5.78 -5.73
CA ASP A 28 9.34 5.36 -7.07
C ASP A 28 7.80 5.35 -7.17
N PRO A 29 7.16 6.45 -7.63
CA PRO A 29 5.71 6.55 -7.70
C PRO A 29 5.06 5.57 -8.70
N ARG A 30 5.82 4.98 -9.63
CA ARG A 30 5.29 4.03 -10.62
C ARG A 30 5.41 2.59 -10.16
N PHE A 31 6.13 2.33 -9.08
CA PHE A 31 6.48 0.99 -8.61
C PHE A 31 5.30 0.01 -8.60
N VAL A 32 4.19 0.37 -7.94
CA VAL A 32 3.02 -0.52 -7.82
C VAL A 32 2.30 -0.70 -9.17
N LEU A 33 2.26 0.36 -9.99
CA LEU A 33 1.66 0.31 -11.32
C LEU A 33 2.44 -0.63 -12.24
N ASP A 34 3.76 -0.55 -12.20
CA ASP A 34 4.63 -1.44 -12.98
C ASP A 34 4.55 -2.88 -12.44
N LEU A 35 4.48 -3.05 -11.12
CA LEU A 35 4.30 -4.37 -10.49
C LEU A 35 3.00 -5.04 -10.94
N ARG A 36 1.91 -4.28 -11.06
CA ARG A 36 0.64 -4.75 -11.63
C ARG A 36 0.75 -5.16 -13.10
N ARG A 37 1.68 -4.54 -13.84
CA ARG A 37 2.00 -4.86 -15.24
C ARG A 37 3.01 -6.00 -15.38
N GLY A 38 3.43 -6.64 -14.28
CA GLY A 38 4.35 -7.77 -14.30
C GLY A 38 5.82 -7.43 -14.06
N ARG A 39 6.16 -6.20 -13.64
CA ARG A 39 7.53 -5.85 -13.25
C ARG A 39 8.02 -6.78 -12.13
N GLU A 40 9.20 -7.34 -12.30
CA GLU A 40 9.86 -8.13 -11.27
C GLU A 40 10.86 -7.27 -10.47
N PRO A 41 10.61 -7.03 -9.17
CA PRO A 41 11.51 -6.25 -8.34
C PRO A 41 12.74 -7.06 -7.95
N ARG A 42 13.91 -6.41 -7.97
CA ARG A 42 15.17 -6.99 -7.48
C ARG A 42 15.10 -7.26 -5.97
N ARG A 43 15.95 -8.17 -5.47
CA ARG A 43 16.02 -8.55 -4.03
C ARG A 43 16.14 -7.35 -3.08
N ARG A 44 16.92 -6.32 -3.42
CA ARG A 44 17.05 -5.10 -2.60
C ARG A 44 15.73 -4.32 -2.51
N THR A 45 15.00 -4.20 -3.62
CA THR A 45 13.68 -3.56 -3.67
C THR A 45 12.67 -4.34 -2.85
N LEU A 46 12.68 -5.67 -2.97
CA LEU A 46 11.84 -6.55 -2.16
C LEU A 46 12.05 -6.31 -0.66
N GLY A 47 13.30 -6.25 -0.20
CA GLY A 47 13.62 -5.99 1.21
C GLY A 47 13.07 -4.65 1.71
N ARG A 48 13.24 -3.57 0.93
CA ARG A 48 12.69 -2.24 1.30
C ARG A 48 11.17 -2.24 1.40
N VAL A 49 10.48 -2.86 0.45
CA VAL A 49 9.02 -2.94 0.45
C VAL A 49 8.53 -3.75 1.65
N LEU A 50 9.17 -4.88 1.95
CA LEU A 50 8.78 -5.72 3.08
C LEU A 50 9.00 -5.01 4.42
N ALA A 51 10.15 -4.34 4.60
CA ALA A 51 10.42 -3.56 5.80
C ALA A 51 9.38 -2.44 6.00
N TYR A 52 9.06 -1.70 4.94
CA TYR A 52 8.04 -0.66 4.98
C TYR A 52 6.66 -1.22 5.38
N LEU A 53 6.25 -2.35 4.78
CA LEU A 53 4.98 -3.01 5.10
C LEU A 53 4.94 -3.58 6.52
N GLU A 54 6.08 -4.04 7.05
CA GLU A 54 6.18 -4.54 8.41
C GLU A 54 6.02 -3.39 9.42
N GLU A 55 6.76 -2.31 9.23
CA GLU A 55 6.71 -1.10 10.06
C GLU A 55 5.31 -0.48 10.08
N HIS A 56 4.72 -0.25 8.90
CA HIS A 56 3.45 0.47 8.77
C HIS A 56 2.23 -0.47 8.89
N GLY A 57 2.36 -1.75 8.55
CA GLY A 57 1.30 -2.74 8.73
C GLY A 57 1.13 -3.17 10.20
N ALA A 58 2.20 -3.16 11.00
CA ALA A 58 2.10 -3.33 12.44
C ALA A 58 1.30 -2.18 13.08
N PHE A 59 1.49 -0.96 12.60
CA PHE A 59 0.70 0.20 13.03
C PHE A 59 -0.80 0.02 12.75
N ILE A 60 -1.17 -0.43 11.53
CA ILE A 60 -2.57 -0.75 11.18
C ILE A 60 -3.21 -1.77 12.13
N ARG A 61 -2.48 -2.83 12.49
CA ARG A 61 -3.00 -3.87 13.42
C ARG A 61 -3.14 -3.38 14.86
N ARG A 62 -2.29 -2.46 15.31
CA ARG A 62 -2.39 -1.86 16.64
C ARG A 62 -3.56 -0.89 16.73
N GLU A 63 -3.76 -0.06 15.70
CA GLU A 63 -4.82 0.95 15.67
C GLU A 63 -6.21 0.31 15.54
N ARG A 64 -6.38 -0.73 14.70
CA ARG A 64 -7.68 -1.41 14.53
C ARG A 64 -8.24 -2.08 15.79
N LYS A 65 -7.47 -2.26 16.86
CA LYS A 65 -8.00 -2.74 18.15
C LYS A 65 -8.74 -1.65 18.94
N LYS A 66 -8.64 -0.38 18.52
CA LYS A 66 -9.38 0.75 19.07
C LYS A 66 -10.33 1.30 18.00
N THR A 67 -11.63 1.18 18.26
CA THR A 67 -12.74 1.89 17.59
C THR A 67 -13.23 1.32 16.24
N PRO A 68 -14.53 0.97 16.13
CA PRO A 68 -15.19 0.77 14.84
C PRO A 68 -15.61 2.14 14.30
N PHE A 69 -15.17 2.52 13.10
CA PHE A 69 -15.69 3.71 12.43
C PHE A 69 -16.13 3.39 11.01
N ILE A 70 -17.42 3.62 10.78
CA ILE A 70 -18.14 3.51 9.52
C ILE A 70 -17.69 4.67 8.63
N LEU A 71 -16.99 4.39 7.54
CA LEU A 71 -16.73 5.39 6.49
C LEU A 71 -17.85 5.31 5.45
N SER A 72 -18.89 6.11 5.69
CA SER A 72 -19.60 6.78 4.60
C SER A 72 -18.64 7.78 3.97
N HIS A 73 -18.57 7.82 2.64
CA HIS A 73 -18.81 9.00 1.79
C HIS A 73 -18.36 8.67 0.38
N ARG A 74 -19.36 8.45 -0.49
CA ARG A 74 -19.22 8.64 -1.93
C ARG A 74 -18.86 10.11 -2.19
N HIS A 75 -18.16 10.35 -3.30
CA HIS A 75 -18.57 11.21 -4.42
C HIS A 75 -17.31 11.74 -5.12
N ASN A 76 -17.04 11.23 -6.32
CA ASN A 76 -16.25 11.94 -7.30
C ASN A 76 -17.13 12.12 -8.54
N VAL A 77 -17.94 13.18 -8.50
CA VAL A 77 -18.56 13.78 -9.68
C VAL A 77 -17.92 15.16 -9.79
N SER A 78 -17.27 15.45 -10.91
CA SER A 78 -17.05 16.81 -11.40
C SER A 78 -16.82 16.70 -12.91
N ILE A 79 -17.87 17.04 -13.68
CA ILE A 79 -17.95 18.12 -14.70
C ILE A 79 -17.17 17.79 -15.97
#